data_AF-A0A150KAK5-F1
#
_entry.id   AF-A0A150KAK5-F1
#
_cell.length_a   1.000
_cell.length_b   1.000
_cell.length_c   1.000
_cell.angle_alpha   90.00
_cell.angle_beta   90.00
_cell.angle_gamma   90.00
#
_symmetry.space_group_name_H-M   'P 1'
#
loop_
_entity.id
_entity.type
_entity.pdbx_description
1 polymer ?
#
loop_
_entity_poly.entity_id
_entity_poly.type
_entity_poly.pdbx_seq_one_letter_code
_entity_poly.pdbx_strand_id
1 'polypeptide(L)'
;MVNRAKTRQLKLYALKDAVLRKLLDEKKTEMIGYHTQNRKDLQLIQLEDYTFHLPAEQGRTKCVKHLGEIAIIPAAATRKVTLKYNEAVKLLETFLQED
;
A
#
# COMPACT_ATOMS: atom_id res chain seq x y z
N MET A 1 12.25 2.99 26.26
CA MET A 1 12.62 3.74 25.04
C MET A 1 12.43 2.84 23.81
N VAL A 2 11.19 2.58 23.41
CA VAL A 2 10.85 1.69 22.28
C VAL A 2 9.85 2.44 21.41
N ASN A 3 10.29 3.45 20.64
CA ASN A 3 9.29 4.22 19.88
C ASN A 3 9.76 4.76 18.53
N ARG A 4 10.99 5.26 18.38
CA ARG A 4 11.36 5.98 17.14
C ARG A 4 11.26 5.12 15.88
N ALA A 5 11.72 3.87 15.91
CA ALA A 5 11.65 2.96 14.77
C ALA A 5 10.19 2.57 14.43
N LYS A 6 9.39 2.24 15.45
CA LYS A 6 7.96 1.89 15.29
C LYS A 6 7.14 3.07 14.76
N THR A 7 7.37 4.28 15.30
CA THR A 7 6.74 5.51 14.81
C THR A 7 7.12 5.79 13.36
N ARG A 8 8.39 5.61 12.97
CA ARG A 8 8.82 5.79 11.58
C ARG A 8 8.14 4.81 10.64
N GLN A 9 8.00 3.55 11.05
CA GLN A 9 7.28 2.53 10.27
C GLN A 9 5.80 2.87 10.12
N LEU A 10 5.12 3.26 11.20
CA LEU A 10 3.70 3.65 11.16
C LEU A 10 3.48 4.87 10.25
N LYS A 11 4.36 5.88 10.31
CA LYS A 11 4.31 7.03 9.41
C LYS A 11 4.47 6.63 7.95
N LEU A 12 5.39 5.71 7.65
CA LEU A 12 5.58 5.21 6.29
C LEU A 12 4.34 4.49 5.76
N TYR A 13 3.70 3.65 6.58
CA TYR A 13 2.46 2.99 6.18
C TYR A 13 1.32 3.98 5.94
N ALA A 14 1.16 4.98 6.83
CA ALA A 14 0.17 6.03 6.63
C ALA A 14 0.42 6.82 5.33
N LEU A 15 1.68 7.16 5.04
CA LEU A 15 2.07 7.85 3.81
C LEU A 15 1.76 7.01 2.57
N LYS A 16 2.13 5.72 2.59
CA LYS A 16 1.83 4.78 1.51
C LYS A 16 0.33 4.68 1.26
N ASP A 17 -0.46 4.52 2.31
CA ASP A 17 -1.91 4.37 2.21
C ASP A 17 -2.57 5.62 1.61
N ALA A 18 -2.10 6.82 2.01
CA ALA A 18 -2.58 8.08 1.45
C ALA A 18 -2.26 8.20 -0.05
N VAL A 19 -1.04 7.87 -0.46
CA VAL A 19 -0.64 7.94 -1.88
C VAL A 19 -1.45 6.96 -2.72
N LEU A 20 -1.61 5.72 -2.27
CA LEU A 20 -2.40 4.72 -2.99
C LEU A 20 -3.86 5.12 -3.12
N ARG A 21 -4.45 5.78 -2.12
CA ARG A 21 -5.81 6.31 -2.20
C ARG A 21 -5.92 7.44 -3.22
N LYS A 22 -5.01 8.42 -3.20
CA LYS A 22 -4.96 9.49 -4.21
C LYS A 22 -4.81 8.92 -5.63
N LEU A 23 -3.95 7.93 -5.82
CA LEU A 23 -3.77 7.24 -7.11
C LEU A 23 -5.03 6.49 -7.59
N LEU A 24 -5.78 5.87 -6.66
CA LEU A 24 -7.07 5.25 -6.99
C LEU A 24 -8.12 6.29 -7.36
N ASP A 25 -8.20 7.39 -6.60
CA ASP A 25 -9.16 8.47 -6.83
C ASP A 25 -8.89 9.20 -8.16
N GLU A 26 -7.61 9.37 -8.51
CA GLU A 26 -7.16 9.91 -9.81
C GLU A 26 -7.24 8.89 -10.96
N LYS A 27 -7.72 7.66 -10.71
CA LYS A 27 -7.80 6.55 -11.69
C LYS A 27 -6.46 6.23 -12.36
N LYS A 28 -5.35 6.50 -11.69
CA LYS A 28 -3.99 6.15 -12.15
C LYS A 28 -3.59 4.71 -11.79
N THR A 29 -4.41 4.03 -11.00
CA THR A 29 -4.24 2.62 -10.59
C THR A 29 -5.56 1.89 -10.66
N GLU A 30 -5.50 0.56 -10.69
CA GLU A 30 -6.68 -0.29 -10.71
C GLU A 30 -6.74 -1.20 -9.49
N MET A 31 -7.94 -1.39 -8.96
CA MET A 31 -8.19 -2.38 -7.91
C MET A 31 -8.56 -3.70 -8.58
N ILE A 32 -7.67 -4.69 -8.48
CA ILE A 32 -7.82 -5.98 -9.18
C ILE A 32 -8.56 -7.02 -8.34
N GLY A 33 -8.67 -6.81 -7.03
CA GLY A 33 -9.37 -7.73 -6.15
C GLY A 33 -9.07 -7.49 -4.67
N TYR A 34 -9.41 -8.49 -3.84
CA TYR A 34 -9.00 -8.50 -2.45
C TYR A 34 -8.54 -9.90 -2.00
N HIS A 35 -7.58 -9.92 -1.08
CA HIS A 35 -7.14 -11.10 -0.36
C HIS A 35 -7.66 -11.07 1.07
N THR A 36 -7.71 -12.24 1.69
CA THR A 36 -7.94 -12.38 3.13
C THR A 36 -6.63 -12.75 3.82
N GLN A 37 -6.34 -12.11 4.96
CA GLN A 37 -5.18 -12.43 5.80
C GLN A 37 -5.59 -12.35 7.26
N ASN A 38 -5.52 -13.45 8.01
CA ASN A 38 -5.88 -13.49 9.44
C ASN A 38 -7.26 -12.86 9.72
N ARG A 39 -8.28 -13.19 8.91
CA ARG A 39 -9.66 -12.64 8.98
C ARG A 39 -9.77 -11.13 8.69
N LYS A 40 -8.76 -10.52 8.07
CA LYS A 40 -8.81 -9.15 7.56
C LYS A 40 -8.79 -9.15 6.05
N ASP A 41 -9.63 -8.31 5.46
CA ASP A 41 -9.66 -8.11 4.02
C ASP A 41 -8.59 -7.08 3.62
N LEU A 42 -7.80 -7.41 2.62
CA LEU A 42 -6.74 -6.57 2.04
C LEU A 42 -7.03 -6.38 0.56
N GLN A 43 -7.31 -5.15 0.16
CA GLN A 43 -7.49 -4.79 -1.25
C GLN A 43 -6.16 -4.85 -1.98
N LEU A 44 -6.17 -5.43 -3.17
CA LEU A 44 -5.02 -5.52 -4.05
C LEU A 44 -5.15 -4.46 -5.15
N ILE A 45 -4.21 -3.52 -5.11
CA ILE A 45 -4.09 -2.44 -6.09
C ILE A 45 -2.93 -2.79 -7.01
N GLN A 46 -3.15 -2.72 -8.32
CA GLN A 46 -2.10 -2.85 -9.32
C GLN A 46 -1.73 -1.47 -9.85
N LEU A 47 -0.43 -1.18 -9.83
CA LEU A 47 0.20 -0.04 -10.47
C LEU A 47 1.28 -0.62 -11.39
N GLU A 48 1.00 -0.64 -12.69
CA GLU A 48 1.88 -1.25 -13.70
C GLU A 48 2.25 -2.70 -13.31
N ASP A 49 3.54 -2.99 -13.16
CA ASP A 49 4.09 -4.30 -12.76
C ASP A 49 4.15 -4.51 -11.24
N TYR A 50 3.67 -3.55 -10.45
CA TYR A 50 3.69 -3.59 -9.00
C TYR A 50 2.29 -3.80 -8.44
N THR A 51 2.21 -4.64 -7.40
CA THR A 51 0.96 -4.87 -6.68
C THR A 51 1.12 -4.48 -5.22
N PHE A 52 0.16 -3.74 -4.68
CA PHE A 52 0.17 -3.23 -3.32
C PHE A 52 -1.09 -3.66 -2.58
N HIS A 53 -0.91 -4.04 -1.32
CA HIS A 53 -2.01 -4.29 -0.40
C HIS A 53 -2.37 -3.02 0.36
N LEU A 54 -3.67 -2.73 0.39
CA LEU A 54 -4.29 -1.67 1.19
C LEU A 54 -5.31 -2.31 2.14
N PRO A 55 -5.37 -1.94 3.43
CA PRO A 55 -6.45 -2.38 4.30
C PRO A 55 -7.81 -2.02 3.71
N ALA A 56 -8.71 -3.00 3.60
CA ALA A 56 -10.05 -2.75 3.08
C ALA A 56 -10.83 -1.84 4.03
N GLU A 57 -11.37 -0.73 3.50
CA GLU A 57 -12.42 0.00 4.20
C GLU A 57 -13.75 -0.74 4.10
N GLN A 58 -14.53 -0.69 5.17
CA GLN A 58 -15.82 -1.36 5.26
C GLN A 58 -16.70 -0.95 4.07
N GLY A 59 -17.05 -1.94 3.22
CA GLY A 59 -17.95 -1.75 2.09
C GLY A 59 -17.28 -1.65 0.72
N ARG A 60 -15.98 -1.33 0.61
CA ARG A 60 -15.29 -1.28 -0.70
C ARG A 60 -14.94 -2.66 -1.28
N THR A 61 -15.01 -3.73 -0.48
CA THR A 61 -14.74 -5.12 -0.94
C THR A 61 -15.93 -5.78 -1.62
N LYS A 62 -17.15 -5.23 -1.51
CA LYS A 62 -18.37 -5.86 -2.03
C LYS A 62 -18.41 -5.94 -3.56
N CYS A 63 -17.68 -5.08 -4.26
CA CYS A 63 -17.68 -5.00 -5.72
C CYS A 63 -16.43 -5.63 -6.37
N VAL A 64 -15.52 -6.21 -5.59
CA VAL A 64 -14.24 -6.73 -6.10
C VAL A 64 -14.11 -8.23 -5.86
N LYS A 65 -13.42 -8.91 -6.76
CA LYS A 65 -13.26 -10.37 -6.73
C LYS A 65 -12.36 -10.78 -5.55
N HIS A 66 -12.77 -11.82 -4.84
CA HIS A 66 -11.91 -12.51 -3.87
C HIS A 66 -10.83 -13.30 -4.61
N LEU A 67 -9.56 -12.98 -4.36
CA LEU A 67 -8.41 -13.60 -5.00
C LEU A 67 -7.82 -14.77 -4.19
N GLY A 68 -8.19 -14.90 -2.91
CA GLY A 68 -7.78 -16.00 -2.04
C GLY A 68 -7.28 -15.53 -0.67
N GLU A 69 -6.83 -16.51 0.13
CA GLU A 69 -6.18 -16.27 1.41
C GLU A 69 -4.67 -16.24 1.25
N ILE A 70 -4.01 -15.24 1.86
CA ILE A 70 -2.56 -15.08 1.81
C ILE A 70 -1.94 -15.25 3.20
N ALA A 71 -0.79 -15.92 3.23
CA ALA A 71 0.06 -15.99 4.41
C ALA A 71 0.81 -14.66 4.64
N ILE A 72 1.61 -14.58 5.71
CA ILE A 72 2.47 -13.42 5.98
C ILE A 72 3.45 -13.24 4.83
N ILE A 73 3.36 -12.09 4.13
CA ILE A 73 4.28 -11.77 3.04
C ILE A 73 5.64 -11.38 3.65
N PRO A 74 6.75 -12.04 3.27
CA PRO A 74 8.07 -11.69 3.76
C PRO A 74 8.49 -10.30 3.25
N ALA A 75 9.13 -9.51 4.11
CA ALA A 75 9.68 -8.20 3.76
C ALA A 75 10.98 -8.27 2.91
N ALA A 76 11.24 -9.40 2.26
CA ALA A 76 12.44 -9.59 1.46
C ALA A 76 12.40 -8.67 0.24
N ALA A 77 13.49 -7.96 -0.02
CA ALA A 77 13.64 -7.16 -1.23
C ALA A 77 13.75 -8.11 -2.43
N THR A 78 12.66 -8.26 -3.18
CA THR A 78 12.61 -9.10 -4.37
C THR A 78 13.22 -8.43 -5.60
N ARG A 79 13.39 -7.10 -5.57
CA ARG A 79 13.98 -6.29 -6.65
C ARG A 79 15.00 -5.31 -6.09
N LYS A 80 16.10 -5.09 -6.83
CA LYS A 80 17.09 -4.07 -6.49
C LYS A 80 16.51 -2.69 -6.80
N VAL A 81 16.50 -1.82 -5.79
CA VAL A 81 16.07 -0.42 -5.94
C VAL A 81 17.28 0.46 -5.63
N THR A 82 17.59 1.40 -6.53
CA THR A 82 18.71 2.34 -6.39
C THR A 82 18.35 3.58 -5.58
N LEU A 83 17.06 3.87 -5.42
CA LEU A 83 16.54 5.03 -4.71
C LEU A 83 16.73 4.92 -3.19
N LYS A 84 17.23 5.99 -2.55
CA LYS A 84 17.39 6.00 -1.09
C LYS A 84 16.03 6.16 -0.41
N TYR A 85 15.90 5.61 0.79
CA TYR A 85 14.68 5.70 1.60
C TYR A 85 14.15 7.14 1.76
N ASN A 86 15.03 8.09 2.09
CA ASN A 86 14.62 9.48 2.32
C ASN A 86 14.17 10.18 1.02
N GLU A 87 14.77 9.80 -0.12
CA GLU A 87 14.38 10.33 -1.42
C GLU A 87 12.99 9.79 -1.81
N ALA A 88 12.75 8.50 -1.59
CA ALA A 88 11.45 7.88 -1.81
C ALA A 88 10.34 8.52 -0.94
N VAL A 89 10.61 8.75 0.35
CA VAL A 89 9.64 9.39 1.26
C VAL A 89 9.31 10.80 0.79
N LYS A 90 10.32 11.60 0.43
CA LYS A 90 10.08 12.96 -0.07
C LYS A 90 9.24 12.96 -1.35
N LEU A 91 9.49 12.05 -2.27
CA LEU A 91 8.73 11.94 -3.51
C LEU A 91 7.26 11.64 -3.24
N LEU A 92 6.97 10.72 -2.30
CA LEU A 92 5.61 10.40 -1.89
C LEU A 92 4.93 11.58 -1.17
N GLU A 93 5.67 12.32 -0.34
CA GLU A 93 5.16 13.52 0.33
C GLU A 93 4.84 14.63 -0.67
N THR A 94 5.71 14.88 -1.65
CA THR A 94 5.47 15.87 -2.73
C THR A 94 4.24 15.49 -3.56
N PHE A 95 4.11 14.21 -3.93
CA PHE A 95 2.95 13.75 -4.69
C PHE A 95 1.62 13.97 -3.96
N LEU A 96 1.60 13.93 -2.62
CA LEU A 96 0.39 14.24 -1.84
C LEU A 96 0.09 15.74 -1.71
N GLN A 97 1.08 16.61 -1.94
CA GLN A 97 0.93 18.07 -1.88
C GLN A 97 0.57 18.68 -3.24
N GLU A 98 0.73 17.94 -4.33
CA GLU A 98 0.29 18.35 -5.65
C GLU A 98 -1.23 18.10 -5.80
N ASP A 99 -1.99 19.18 -5.96
CA ASP A 99 -3.44 19.20 -6.21
C ASP A 99 -3.77 19.06 -7.70
#